data_AF-A5KNH1-F1
#
_entry.id   AF-A5KNH1-F1
#
_cell.length_a   1.000
_cell.length_b   1.000
_cell.length_c   1.000
_cell.angle_alpha   90.00
_cell.angle_beta   90.00
_cell.angle_gamma   90.00
#
_symmetry.space_group_name_H-M   'P 1'
#
loop_
_entity.id
_entity.type
_entity.pdbx_description
1 polymer ?
#
loop_
_entity_poly.entity_id
_entity_poly.type
_entity_poly.pdbx_seq_one_letter_code
_entity_poly.pdbx_strand_id
1 'polypeptide(L)'
;MNPEQLQLGFLKVLKGSVMHDRAQEYGIVYQDRAPYEVLSTKWLTYAEVIRLKQIEEMVEVYYNSGQFCCTMAALEQEFASPFCMYECLAAYYDEKNAFAVSHSRIGRYEILYDFIVKTCKERSEQYMEMLTLDMYLRDNVKKRPEFLRESGVSSDEAAAFYKKEEKERTYLKAYEGYDRRQMRKMTHLERIDGKTVLFDYKNRDPLTGNAAIYYLSE
;
A
#
# COMPACT_ATOMS: atom_id res chain seq x y z
N MET A 1 0.83 -10.92 -16.41
CA MET A 1 1.72 -9.74 -16.44
C MET A 1 1.53 -9.01 -15.13
N ASN A 2 2.60 -8.63 -14.43
CA ASN A 2 2.56 -7.84 -13.19
C ASN A 2 3.32 -6.52 -13.44
N PRO A 3 2.66 -5.49 -14.00
CA PRO A 3 3.32 -4.22 -14.27
C PRO A 3 3.73 -3.52 -12.97
N GLU A 4 4.75 -2.66 -13.01
CA GLU A 4 5.16 -1.90 -11.82
C GLU A 4 4.19 -0.75 -11.50
N GLN A 5 3.47 -0.27 -12.52
CA GLN A 5 2.48 0.79 -12.44
C GLN A 5 1.33 0.45 -13.38
N LEU A 6 0.11 0.71 -12.93
CA LEU A 6 -1.11 0.55 -13.73
C LEU A 6 -1.87 1.88 -13.76
N GLN A 7 -2.06 2.42 -14.96
CA GLN A 7 -2.84 3.65 -15.15
C GLN A 7 -4.20 3.33 -15.77
N LEU A 8 -5.27 3.69 -15.08
CA LEU A 8 -6.59 3.83 -15.67
C LEU A 8 -6.84 5.32 -15.92
N GLY A 9 -7.18 5.67 -17.16
CA GLY A 9 -7.40 7.06 -17.57
C GLY A 9 -8.78 7.25 -18.17
N PHE A 10 -9.39 8.40 -17.88
CA PHE A 10 -10.72 8.73 -18.40
C PHE A 10 -10.62 9.58 -19.66
N LEU A 11 -11.49 9.27 -20.63
CA LEU A 11 -11.48 9.90 -21.94
C LEU A 11 -11.84 11.39 -21.86
N LYS A 12 -11.28 12.16 -22.79
CA LYS A 12 -11.51 13.60 -22.93
C LYS A 12 -11.97 13.90 -24.34
N VAL A 13 -12.99 14.73 -24.47
CA VAL A 13 -13.50 15.18 -25.78
C VAL A 13 -12.81 16.48 -26.17
N LEU A 14 -11.82 16.38 -27.04
CA LEU A 14 -11.09 17.54 -27.54
C LEU A 14 -11.77 18.11 -28.78
N LYS A 15 -11.95 19.43 -28.85
CA LYS A 15 -12.54 20.12 -30.01
C LYS A 15 -11.75 19.79 -31.28
N GLY A 16 -12.47 19.45 -32.35
CA GLY A 16 -11.88 19.05 -33.64
C GLY A 16 -11.39 17.60 -33.72
N SER A 17 -11.59 16.79 -32.68
CA SER A 17 -11.37 15.34 -32.75
C SER A 17 -12.59 14.61 -33.33
N VAL A 18 -12.37 13.43 -33.91
CA VAL A 18 -13.47 12.56 -34.38
C VAL A 18 -14.46 12.24 -33.26
N MET A 19 -13.98 12.12 -32.02
CA MET A 19 -14.83 11.90 -30.85
C MET A 19 -15.76 13.08 -30.57
N HIS A 20 -15.28 14.31 -30.78
CA HIS A 20 -16.10 15.51 -30.68
C HIS A 20 -17.17 15.55 -31.78
N ASP A 21 -16.78 15.28 -33.02
CA ASP A 21 -17.71 15.32 -34.16
C ASP A 21 -18.80 14.24 -34.07
N ARG A 22 -18.47 13.10 -33.45
CA ARG A 22 -19.40 11.98 -33.21
C ARG A 22 -20.00 11.95 -31.80
N ALA A 23 -19.82 13.00 -30.99
CA ALA A 23 -20.28 13.01 -29.61
C ALA A 23 -21.78 12.72 -29.50
N GLN A 24 -22.60 13.30 -30.38
CA GLN A 24 -24.04 13.06 -30.42
C GLN A 24 -24.39 11.61 -30.79
N GLU A 25 -23.72 11.03 -31.81
CA GLU A 25 -23.93 9.65 -32.27
C GLU A 25 -23.62 8.62 -31.16
N TYR A 26 -22.58 8.89 -30.38
CA TYR A 26 -22.12 8.05 -29.27
C TYR A 26 -22.83 8.37 -27.95
N GLY A 27 -23.70 9.39 -27.92
CA GLY A 27 -24.37 9.84 -26.71
C GLY A 27 -23.38 10.28 -25.62
N ILE A 28 -22.25 10.87 -26.01
CA ILE A 28 -21.20 11.29 -25.09
C ILE A 28 -21.65 12.54 -24.34
N VAL A 29 -21.78 12.42 -23.03
CA VAL A 29 -21.90 13.54 -22.11
C VAL A 29 -20.52 13.82 -21.55
N TYR A 30 -20.03 15.05 -21.65
CA TYR A 30 -18.70 15.44 -21.21
C TYR A 30 -18.71 16.84 -20.61
N GLN A 31 -17.68 17.18 -19.84
CA GLN A 31 -17.55 18.51 -19.24
C GLN A 31 -17.31 19.59 -20.30
N ASP A 32 -17.91 20.76 -20.12
CA ASP A 32 -17.75 21.94 -20.99
C ASP A 32 -16.47 22.76 -20.69
N ARG A 33 -15.83 22.46 -19.55
CA ARG A 33 -14.55 23.01 -19.11
C ARG A 33 -13.43 21.99 -19.25
N ALA A 34 -12.20 22.49 -19.41
CA ALA A 34 -11.02 21.64 -19.35
C ALA A 34 -11.01 20.82 -18.03
N PRO A 35 -10.67 19.51 -18.07
CA PRO A 35 -10.05 18.81 -19.18
C PRO A 35 -11.02 18.17 -20.20
N TYR A 36 -12.31 18.56 -20.21
CA TYR A 36 -13.35 18.04 -21.11
C TYR A 36 -13.62 16.54 -20.96
N GLU A 37 -13.58 16.07 -19.71
CA GLU A 37 -13.69 14.65 -19.41
C GLU A 37 -15.09 14.10 -19.71
N VAL A 38 -15.12 12.87 -20.25
CA VAL A 38 -16.35 12.11 -20.49
C VAL A 38 -16.99 11.73 -19.16
N LEU A 39 -18.25 12.10 -19.00
CA LEU A 39 -19.11 11.78 -17.86
C LEU A 39 -19.90 10.49 -18.14
N SER A 40 -20.42 10.30 -19.35
CA SER A 40 -21.12 9.08 -19.74
C SER A 40 -21.18 8.94 -21.25
N THR A 41 -21.55 7.75 -21.71
CA THR A 41 -21.84 7.43 -23.11
C THR A 41 -23.12 6.58 -23.18
N LYS A 42 -23.59 6.25 -24.39
CA LYS A 42 -24.72 5.30 -24.54
C LYS A 42 -24.43 3.88 -24.05
N TRP A 43 -23.17 3.53 -23.78
CA TRP A 43 -22.76 2.21 -23.27
C TRP A 43 -22.25 2.22 -21.83
N LEU A 44 -21.95 3.41 -21.28
CA LEU A 44 -21.35 3.56 -19.97
C LEU A 44 -22.04 4.71 -19.24
N THR A 45 -22.82 4.37 -18.24
CA THR A 45 -23.58 5.33 -17.44
C THR A 45 -22.64 6.16 -16.57
N TYR A 46 -23.14 7.31 -16.10
CA TYR A 46 -22.37 8.16 -15.18
C TYR A 46 -21.99 7.42 -13.89
N ALA A 47 -22.90 6.61 -13.35
CA ALA A 47 -22.64 5.81 -12.15
C ALA A 47 -21.50 4.80 -12.37
N GLU A 48 -21.44 4.15 -13.54
CA GLU A 48 -20.34 3.24 -13.88
C GLU A 48 -19.01 3.98 -14.06
N VAL A 49 -19.02 5.19 -14.60
CA VAL A 49 -17.82 6.05 -14.65
C VAL A 49 -17.33 6.39 -13.25
N ILE A 50 -18.22 6.76 -12.33
CA ILE A 50 -17.86 7.02 -10.93
C ILE A 50 -17.29 5.77 -10.26
N ARG A 51 -17.93 4.60 -10.43
CA ARG A 51 -17.41 3.32 -9.93
C ARG A 51 -16.00 3.03 -10.44
N LEU A 52 -15.74 3.24 -11.73
CA LEU A 52 -14.40 3.06 -12.31
C LEU A 52 -13.37 4.04 -11.74
N LYS A 53 -13.77 5.28 -11.43
CA LYS A 53 -12.88 6.26 -10.78
C LYS A 53 -12.52 5.85 -9.36
N GLN A 54 -13.48 5.35 -8.60
CA GLN A 54 -13.23 4.85 -7.25
C GLN A 54 -12.27 3.64 -7.28
N ILE A 55 -12.41 2.75 -8.26
CA ILE A 55 -11.47 1.64 -8.47
C ILE A 55 -10.09 2.14 -8.87
N GLU A 56 -9.99 3.12 -9.77
CA GLU A 56 -8.73 3.75 -10.17
C GLU A 56 -7.98 4.33 -8.96
N GLU A 57 -8.70 5.02 -8.07
CA GLU A 57 -8.12 5.55 -6.84
C GLU A 57 -7.60 4.42 -5.92
N MET A 58 -8.28 3.29 -5.84
CA MET A 58 -7.79 2.14 -5.05
C MET A 58 -6.53 1.52 -5.65
N VAL A 59 -6.44 1.44 -6.98
CA VAL A 59 -5.22 1.02 -7.67
C VAL A 59 -4.09 2.00 -7.38
N GLU A 60 -4.34 3.31 -7.46
CA GLU A 60 -3.31 4.31 -7.18
C GLU A 60 -2.80 4.22 -5.73
N VAL A 61 -3.71 4.14 -4.77
CA VAL A 61 -3.40 4.11 -3.34
C VAL A 61 -2.70 2.83 -2.91
N TYR A 62 -3.18 1.66 -3.37
CA TYR A 62 -2.74 0.36 -2.84
C TYR A 62 -1.80 -0.42 -3.76
N TYR A 63 -1.89 -0.24 -5.08
CA TYR A 63 -0.99 -0.89 -6.04
C TYR A 63 0.19 0.02 -6.39
N ASN A 64 -0.07 1.17 -7.01
CA ASN A 64 0.97 2.04 -7.57
C ASN A 64 1.87 2.65 -6.50
N SER A 65 1.34 2.85 -5.29
CA SER A 65 2.15 3.34 -4.17
C SER A 65 3.27 2.38 -3.74
N GLY A 66 3.12 1.08 -4.05
CA GLY A 66 4.00 0.01 -3.61
C GLY A 66 4.07 -0.19 -2.09
N GLN A 67 3.22 0.49 -1.31
CA GLN A 67 3.30 0.48 0.16
C GLN A 67 2.78 -0.81 0.78
N PHE A 68 1.98 -1.56 0.03
CA PHE A 68 1.21 -2.72 0.52
C PHE A 68 1.49 -3.98 -0.30
N CYS A 69 2.72 -4.11 -0.84
CA CYS A 69 3.04 -5.16 -1.81
C CYS A 69 2.74 -6.57 -1.28
N CYS A 70 3.14 -6.87 -0.04
CA CYS A 70 2.92 -8.20 0.53
C CYS A 70 1.43 -8.44 0.81
N THR A 71 0.75 -7.47 1.44
CA THR A 71 -0.67 -7.59 1.78
C THR A 71 -1.55 -7.69 0.53
N MET A 72 -1.35 -6.83 -0.48
CA MET A 72 -2.19 -6.82 -1.68
C MET A 72 -2.00 -8.08 -2.52
N ALA A 73 -0.78 -8.58 -2.65
CA ALA A 73 -0.53 -9.82 -3.39
C ALA A 73 -1.24 -11.04 -2.77
N ALA A 74 -1.32 -11.09 -1.43
CA ALA A 74 -2.08 -12.12 -0.73
C ALA A 74 -3.60 -11.89 -0.85
N LEU A 75 -4.04 -10.64 -0.68
CA LEU A 75 -5.45 -10.27 -0.71
C LEU A 75 -6.10 -10.53 -2.06
N GLU A 76 -5.37 -10.35 -3.17
CA GLU A 76 -5.84 -10.69 -4.52
C GLU A 76 -6.27 -12.16 -4.65
N GLN A 77 -5.70 -13.08 -3.86
CA GLN A 77 -6.06 -14.50 -3.88
C GLN A 77 -7.38 -14.82 -3.17
N GLU A 78 -7.93 -13.87 -2.40
CA GLU A 78 -9.21 -14.04 -1.70
C GLU A 78 -10.42 -13.73 -2.60
N PHE A 79 -10.18 -13.18 -3.78
CA PHE A 79 -11.22 -12.74 -4.71
C PHE A 79 -11.13 -13.46 -6.05
N ALA A 80 -12.24 -13.47 -6.79
CA ALA A 80 -12.28 -14.09 -8.12
C ALA A 80 -11.32 -13.45 -9.14
N SER A 81 -10.97 -12.18 -8.94
CA SER A 81 -9.98 -11.46 -9.74
C SER A 81 -9.45 -10.22 -9.00
N PRO A 82 -8.28 -9.67 -9.38
CA PRO A 82 -7.79 -8.40 -8.83
C PRO A 82 -8.78 -7.26 -9.02
N PHE A 83 -9.49 -7.21 -10.16
CA PHE A 83 -10.53 -6.21 -10.41
C PHE A 83 -11.63 -6.26 -9.36
N CYS A 84 -12.13 -7.47 -9.04
CA CYS A 84 -13.15 -7.66 -7.99
C CYS A 84 -12.64 -7.21 -6.61
N MET A 85 -11.37 -7.48 -6.29
CA MET A 85 -10.77 -7.02 -5.03
C MET A 85 -10.76 -5.48 -4.94
N TYR A 86 -10.23 -4.78 -5.95
CA TYR A 86 -10.19 -3.31 -5.94
C TYR A 86 -11.59 -2.70 -5.97
N GLU A 87 -12.54 -3.33 -6.65
CA GLU A 87 -13.95 -2.95 -6.61
C GLU A 87 -14.56 -3.08 -5.21
N CYS A 88 -14.34 -4.20 -4.53
CA CYS A 88 -14.85 -4.39 -3.16
C CYS A 88 -14.20 -3.40 -2.18
N LEU A 89 -12.92 -3.09 -2.35
CA LEU A 89 -12.22 -2.10 -1.54
C LEU A 89 -12.74 -0.68 -1.81
N ALA A 90 -13.00 -0.34 -3.06
CA ALA A 90 -13.63 0.93 -3.44
C ALA A 90 -15.03 1.08 -2.82
N ALA A 91 -15.85 0.02 -2.88
CA ALA A 91 -17.16 0.02 -2.24
C ALA A 91 -17.07 0.18 -0.71
N TYR A 92 -16.03 -0.40 -0.08
CA TYR A 92 -15.77 -0.22 1.35
C TYR A 92 -15.40 1.24 1.69
N TYR A 93 -14.57 1.88 0.86
CA TYR A 93 -14.26 3.30 1.01
C TYR A 93 -15.52 4.16 0.91
N ASP A 94 -16.42 3.87 -0.03
CA ASP A 94 -17.68 4.59 -0.19
C ASP A 94 -18.61 4.40 1.03
N GLU A 95 -18.77 3.16 1.50
CA GLU A 95 -19.56 2.82 2.71
C GLU A 95 -19.06 3.56 3.96
N LYS A 96 -17.74 3.74 4.08
CA LYS A 96 -17.10 4.45 5.20
C LYS A 96 -17.00 5.96 4.98
N ASN A 97 -17.50 6.48 3.85
CA ASN A 97 -17.31 7.87 3.42
C ASN A 97 -15.82 8.29 3.42
N ALA A 98 -14.93 7.32 3.16
CA ALA A 98 -13.48 7.50 3.23
C ALA A 98 -12.94 8.31 2.04
N PHE A 99 -13.62 8.33 0.90
CA PHE A 99 -13.26 9.19 -0.25
C PHE A 99 -13.41 10.70 0.06
N ALA A 100 -14.19 11.08 1.07
CA ALA A 100 -14.46 12.48 1.38
C ALA A 100 -13.27 13.21 2.06
N VAL A 101 -12.25 12.48 2.52
CA VAL A 101 -11.12 13.04 3.27
C VAL A 101 -9.80 12.45 2.81
N SER A 102 -8.73 13.24 2.90
CA SER A 102 -7.37 12.74 2.66
C SER A 102 -6.91 11.90 3.86
N HIS A 103 -6.38 10.71 3.58
CA HIS A 103 -5.85 9.82 4.61
C HIS A 103 -4.34 9.95 4.74
N SER A 104 -3.85 9.89 5.98
CA SER A 104 -2.43 9.66 6.23
C SER A 104 -2.03 8.25 5.78
N ARG A 105 -0.73 8.00 5.63
CA ARG A 105 -0.22 6.65 5.37
C ARG A 105 -0.76 5.65 6.40
N ILE A 106 -0.62 5.96 7.69
CA ILE A 106 -1.12 5.09 8.77
C ILE A 106 -2.64 4.91 8.69
N GLY A 107 -3.40 5.96 8.38
CA GLY A 107 -4.85 5.84 8.19
C GLY A 107 -5.22 4.87 7.06
N ARG A 108 -4.43 4.79 5.99
CA ARG A 108 -4.64 3.81 4.91
C ARG A 108 -4.35 2.37 5.35
N TYR A 109 -3.39 2.15 6.26
CA TYR A 109 -3.16 0.85 6.88
C TYR A 109 -4.36 0.45 7.78
N GLU A 110 -4.88 1.39 8.57
CA GLU A 110 -6.04 1.16 9.44
C GLU A 110 -7.29 0.80 8.62
N ILE A 111 -7.59 1.57 7.56
CA ILE A 111 -8.70 1.29 6.65
C ILE A 111 -8.56 -0.08 5.97
N LEU A 112 -7.36 -0.40 5.50
CA LEU A 112 -7.10 -1.69 4.84
C LEU A 112 -7.25 -2.85 5.83
N TYR A 113 -6.76 -2.70 7.05
CA TYR A 113 -6.96 -3.71 8.09
C TYR A 113 -8.44 -3.92 8.41
N ASP A 114 -9.21 -2.84 8.59
CA ASP A 114 -10.64 -2.95 8.86
C ASP A 114 -11.41 -3.60 7.70
N PHE A 115 -11.02 -3.32 6.45
CA PHE A 115 -11.55 -4.00 5.27
C PHE A 115 -11.23 -5.51 5.28
N ILE A 116 -10.00 -5.88 5.63
CA ILE A 116 -9.56 -7.28 5.73
C ILE A 116 -10.29 -7.99 6.86
N VAL A 117 -10.49 -7.37 8.02
CA VAL A 117 -11.26 -7.97 9.12
C VAL A 117 -12.70 -8.23 8.70
N LYS A 118 -13.30 -7.32 7.91
CA LYS A 118 -14.66 -7.48 7.37
C LYS A 118 -14.74 -8.63 6.35
N THR A 119 -13.73 -8.80 5.50
CA THR A 119 -13.81 -9.70 4.34
C THR A 119 -13.16 -11.06 4.56
N CYS A 120 -12.06 -11.11 5.33
CA CYS A 120 -11.19 -12.27 5.51
C CYS A 120 -10.94 -12.53 7.01
N LYS A 121 -12.00 -12.44 7.83
CA LYS A 121 -11.93 -12.45 9.30
C LYS A 121 -11.02 -13.55 9.88
N GLU A 122 -11.13 -14.78 9.38
CA GLU A 122 -10.36 -15.94 9.87
C GLU A 122 -8.85 -15.82 9.62
N ARG A 123 -8.45 -15.01 8.64
CA ARG A 123 -7.05 -14.77 8.26
C ARG A 123 -6.55 -13.39 8.70
N SER A 124 -7.36 -12.61 9.41
CA SER A 124 -7.02 -11.24 9.82
C SER A 124 -5.69 -11.14 10.58
N GLU A 125 -5.34 -12.15 11.40
CA GLU A 125 -4.05 -12.19 12.09
C GLU A 125 -2.86 -12.32 11.14
N GLN A 126 -2.95 -13.18 10.12
CA GLN A 126 -1.91 -13.32 9.10
C GLN A 126 -1.74 -12.02 8.31
N TYR A 127 -2.84 -11.37 7.96
CA TYR A 127 -2.80 -10.09 7.25
C TYR A 127 -2.26 -8.95 8.10
N MET A 128 -2.51 -8.95 9.42
CA MET A 128 -1.90 -7.98 10.33
C MET A 128 -0.37 -8.11 10.34
N GLU A 129 0.16 -9.33 10.28
CA GLU A 129 1.61 -9.55 10.15
C GLU A 129 2.15 -9.06 8.80
N MET A 130 1.43 -9.30 7.71
CA MET A 130 1.80 -8.77 6.38
C MET A 130 1.78 -7.24 6.35
N LEU A 131 0.76 -6.62 6.95
CA LEU A 131 0.67 -5.16 7.08
C LEU A 131 1.81 -4.61 7.95
N THR A 132 2.20 -5.34 8.99
CA THR A 132 3.37 -4.99 9.82
C THR A 132 4.64 -4.99 8.97
N LEU A 133 4.84 -6.04 8.17
CA LEU A 133 5.98 -6.15 7.25
C LEU A 133 5.99 -4.99 6.25
N ASP A 134 4.89 -4.79 5.52
CA ASP A 134 4.73 -3.73 4.53
C ASP A 134 5.02 -2.34 5.13
N MET A 135 4.53 -2.08 6.35
CA MET A 135 4.75 -0.82 7.06
C MET A 135 6.24 -0.56 7.33
N TYR A 136 6.96 -1.55 7.87
CA TYR A 136 8.38 -1.40 8.20
C TYR A 136 9.32 -1.57 7.01
N LEU A 137 8.89 -2.19 5.91
CA LEU A 137 9.60 -2.10 4.64
C LEU A 137 9.64 -0.64 4.16
N ARG A 138 8.59 0.13 4.41
CA ARG A 138 8.51 1.53 3.99
C ARG A 138 9.22 2.48 4.94
N ASP A 139 8.85 2.48 6.21
CA ASP A 139 9.35 3.46 7.17
C ASP A 139 9.71 2.86 8.53
N ASN A 140 10.66 3.50 9.20
CA ASN A 140 10.94 3.27 10.62
C ASN A 140 9.87 3.95 11.49
N VAL A 141 8.64 3.43 11.44
CA VAL A 141 7.46 3.98 12.11
C VAL A 141 7.66 4.03 13.62
N LYS A 142 7.60 5.25 14.18
CA LYS A 142 7.77 5.47 15.63
C LYS A 142 6.48 5.32 16.43
N LYS A 143 5.35 5.75 15.85
CA LYS A 143 4.02 5.59 16.45
C LYS A 143 3.33 4.41 15.78
N ARG A 144 3.33 3.28 16.47
CA ARG A 144 2.69 2.05 16.01
C ARG A 144 1.16 2.23 15.98
N PRO A 145 0.46 1.79 14.93
CA PRO A 145 -1.00 1.76 14.88
C PRO A 145 -1.59 0.83 15.96
N GLU A 146 -2.79 1.15 16.44
CA GLU A 146 -3.45 0.39 17.53
C GLU A 146 -3.86 -1.02 17.09
N PHE A 147 -4.14 -1.22 15.80
CA PHE A 147 -4.53 -2.53 15.28
C PHE A 147 -3.38 -3.54 15.28
N LEU A 148 -2.12 -3.09 15.39
CA LEU A 148 -0.98 -3.97 15.48
C LEU A 148 -0.74 -4.43 16.92
N ARG A 149 -0.47 -5.73 17.10
CA ARG A 149 0.02 -6.27 18.37
C ARG A 149 1.30 -5.57 18.82
N GLU A 150 1.60 -5.61 20.12
CA GLU A 150 2.89 -5.16 20.64
C GLU A 150 4.05 -5.83 19.89
N SER A 151 5.17 -5.12 19.75
CA SER A 151 6.35 -5.68 19.09
C SER A 151 6.84 -6.90 19.88
N GLY A 152 7.02 -8.02 19.19
CA GLY A 152 7.49 -9.26 19.82
C GLY A 152 8.99 -9.26 20.14
N VAL A 153 9.73 -8.20 19.79
CA VAL A 153 11.16 -8.06 20.13
C VAL A 153 11.30 -7.25 21.41
N SER A 154 11.77 -7.91 22.48
CA SER A 154 11.98 -7.23 23.76
C SER A 154 13.11 -6.19 23.69
N SER A 155 13.08 -5.20 24.59
CA SER A 155 14.15 -4.18 24.65
C SER A 155 15.53 -4.80 24.96
N ASP A 156 15.57 -5.89 25.73
CA ASP A 156 16.81 -6.60 26.07
C ASP A 156 17.35 -7.40 24.90
N GLU A 157 16.47 -8.09 24.15
CA GLU A 157 16.82 -8.78 22.90
C GLU A 157 17.39 -7.79 21.88
N ALA A 158 16.70 -6.67 21.66
CA ALA A 158 17.19 -5.61 20.79
C ALA A 158 18.54 -5.05 21.26
N ALA A 159 18.70 -4.79 22.55
CA ALA A 159 19.96 -4.28 23.11
C ALA A 159 21.12 -5.28 22.94
N ALA A 160 20.87 -6.57 23.12
CA ALA A 160 21.84 -7.63 22.89
C ALA A 160 22.26 -7.70 21.42
N PHE A 161 21.30 -7.64 20.49
CA PHE A 161 21.56 -7.59 19.06
C PHE A 161 22.48 -6.42 18.69
N TYR A 162 22.11 -5.18 19.03
CA TYR A 162 22.89 -4.01 18.62
C TYR A 162 24.27 -3.95 19.30
N LYS A 163 24.43 -4.53 20.49
CA LYS A 163 25.75 -4.65 21.15
C LYS A 163 26.67 -5.62 20.40
N LYS A 164 26.13 -6.71 19.86
CA LYS A 164 26.86 -7.67 19.04
C LYS A 164 27.19 -7.05 17.68
N GLU A 165 26.19 -6.45 17.03
CA GLU A 165 26.31 -5.86 15.71
C GLU A 165 27.31 -4.69 15.66
N GLU A 166 27.40 -3.88 16.72
CA GLU A 166 28.41 -2.81 16.84
C GLU A 166 29.86 -3.33 16.72
N LYS A 167 30.12 -4.55 17.23
CA LYS A 167 31.44 -5.19 17.21
C LYS A 167 31.68 -5.99 15.93
N GLU A 168 30.68 -6.75 15.50
CA GLU A 168 30.85 -7.78 14.45
C GLU A 168 30.48 -7.28 13.04
N ARG A 169 29.55 -6.31 12.91
CA ARG A 169 29.11 -5.74 11.63
C ARG A 169 28.65 -6.79 10.61
N THR A 170 27.91 -7.78 11.09
CA THR A 170 27.44 -8.91 10.28
C THR A 170 26.40 -8.45 9.26
N TYR A 171 25.43 -7.63 9.67
CA TYR A 171 24.28 -7.21 8.87
C TYR A 171 24.38 -5.73 8.45
N LEU A 172 24.64 -4.82 9.40
CA LEU A 172 24.57 -3.37 9.25
C LEU A 172 25.92 -2.76 8.80
N LYS A 173 26.49 -3.29 7.72
CA LYS A 173 27.80 -2.86 7.19
C LYS A 173 27.81 -1.38 6.76
N ALA A 174 26.70 -0.87 6.21
CA ALA A 174 26.55 0.53 5.79
C ALA A 174 26.45 1.53 6.97
N TYR A 175 26.50 1.04 8.22
CA TYR A 175 26.41 1.83 9.45
C TYR A 175 27.77 1.92 10.16
N GLU A 176 28.87 1.76 9.44
CA GLU A 176 30.20 2.05 9.95
C GLU A 176 30.26 3.46 10.56
N GLY A 177 30.93 3.60 11.71
CA GLY A 177 31.00 4.85 12.48
C GLY A 177 29.80 5.16 13.37
N TYR A 178 28.70 4.41 13.29
CA TYR A 178 27.55 4.57 14.20
C TYR A 178 27.63 3.61 15.38
N ASP A 179 27.37 4.12 16.58
CA ASP A 179 27.28 3.30 17.79
C ASP A 179 25.96 2.50 17.85
N ARG A 180 25.88 1.55 18.78
CA ARG A 180 24.69 0.70 19.00
C ARG A 180 23.39 1.48 19.25
N ARG A 181 23.45 2.66 19.88
CA ARG A 181 22.26 3.49 20.18
C ARG A 181 21.80 4.21 18.92
N GLN A 182 22.73 4.67 18.10
CA GLN A 182 22.44 5.30 16.81
C GLN A 182 21.86 4.28 15.84
N MET A 183 22.48 3.10 15.71
CA MET A 183 21.94 2.02 14.88
C MET A 183 20.51 1.67 15.30
N ARG A 184 20.26 1.42 16.60
CA ARG A 184 18.92 1.13 17.12
C ARG A 184 17.87 2.19 16.78
N LYS A 185 18.26 3.47 16.65
CA LYS A 185 17.33 4.54 16.25
C LYS A 185 17.07 4.57 14.75
N MET A 186 18.06 4.18 13.95
CA MET A 186 18.05 4.26 12.49
C MET A 186 17.46 3.02 11.84
N THR A 187 17.58 1.84 12.46
CA THR A 187 17.02 0.55 11.99
C THR A 187 15.80 0.16 12.81
N HIS A 188 15.15 -0.95 12.45
CA HIS A 188 14.03 -1.53 13.20
C HIS A 188 14.20 -3.04 13.34
N LEU A 189 13.79 -3.60 14.46
CA LEU A 189 13.68 -5.04 14.68
C LEU A 189 12.20 -5.34 14.94
N GLU A 190 11.65 -6.34 14.25
CA GLU A 190 10.28 -6.78 14.44
C GLU A 190 10.19 -8.30 14.50
N ARG A 191 9.22 -8.82 15.25
CA ARG A 191 8.90 -10.25 15.26
C ARG A 191 7.71 -10.46 14.32
N ILE A 192 7.93 -11.22 13.24
CA ILE A 192 6.92 -11.50 12.21
C ILE A 192 6.94 -13.00 11.94
N ASP A 193 5.80 -13.69 12.09
CA ASP A 193 5.69 -15.14 11.91
C ASP A 193 6.75 -15.92 12.72
N GLY A 194 6.90 -15.54 13.99
CA GLY A 194 7.88 -16.13 14.92
C GLY A 194 9.35 -15.79 14.65
N LYS A 195 9.70 -15.12 13.55
CA LYS A 195 11.08 -14.78 13.19
C LYS A 195 11.41 -13.32 13.48
N THR A 196 12.61 -13.05 13.99
CA THR A 196 13.09 -11.68 14.14
C THR A 196 13.62 -11.16 12.82
N VAL A 197 13.06 -10.06 12.35
CA VAL A 197 13.40 -9.39 11.09
C VAL A 197 14.07 -8.06 11.41
N LEU A 198 15.26 -7.85 10.86
CA LEU A 198 15.97 -6.57 10.89
C LEU A 198 15.67 -5.79 9.61
N PHE A 199 15.24 -4.54 9.76
CA PHE A 199 15.01 -3.60 8.68
C PHE A 199 16.16 -2.60 8.59
N ASP A 200 16.86 -2.61 7.46
CA ASP A 200 17.95 -1.71 7.11
C ASP A 200 17.45 -0.62 6.14
N TYR A 201 17.34 0.60 6.64
CA TYR A 201 16.82 1.74 5.87
C TYR A 201 17.88 2.51 5.09
N LYS A 202 19.18 2.23 5.31
CA LYS A 202 20.27 2.79 4.49
C LYS A 202 20.41 2.03 3.18
N ASN A 203 20.12 0.73 3.20
CA ASN A 203 20.09 -0.11 2.02
C ASN A 203 18.63 -0.30 1.59
N ARG A 204 18.19 0.41 0.56
CA ARG A 204 16.85 0.26 0.01
C ARG A 204 16.90 -0.33 -1.38
N ASP A 205 15.88 -1.11 -1.70
CA ASP A 205 15.63 -1.55 -3.06
C ASP A 205 15.37 -0.32 -3.95
N PRO A 206 16.10 -0.15 -5.07
CA PRO A 206 16.04 1.08 -5.87
C PRO A 206 14.74 1.21 -6.66
N LEU A 207 14.00 0.11 -6.87
CA LEU A 207 12.77 0.09 -7.65
C LEU A 207 11.56 0.37 -6.76
N THR A 208 11.44 -0.43 -5.71
CA THR A 208 10.31 -0.35 -4.79
C THR A 208 10.52 0.75 -3.76
N GLY A 209 11.75 1.00 -3.32
CA GLY A 209 12.06 1.87 -2.17
C GLY A 209 11.95 1.16 -0.83
N ASN A 210 11.74 -0.15 -0.80
CA ASN A 210 11.66 -0.94 0.44
C ASN A 210 13.02 -1.05 1.13
N ALA A 211 13.04 -1.04 2.45
CA ALA A 211 14.20 -1.35 3.27
C ALA A 211 14.67 -2.78 2.98
N ALA A 212 15.99 -3.00 2.95
CA ALA A 212 16.55 -4.33 2.96
C ALA A 212 16.18 -5.01 4.28
N ILE A 213 15.86 -6.30 4.22
CA ILE A 213 15.51 -7.10 5.41
C ILE A 213 16.46 -8.27 5.60
N TYR A 214 16.72 -8.59 6.86
CA TYR A 214 17.50 -9.76 7.26
C TYR A 214 16.73 -10.55 8.30
N TYR A 215 16.54 -11.85 8.06
CA TYR A 215 16.01 -12.77 9.05
C TYR A 215 17.16 -13.20 9.96
N LEU A 216 17.03 -12.88 11.24
CA LEU A 216 18.03 -13.26 12.24
C LEU A 216 17.80 -14.72 12.64
N SER A 217 18.83 -15.53 12.51
CA SER A 217 18.86 -16.88 13.09
C SER A 217 18.99 -16.79 14.61
N GLU A 218 18.22 -17.62 15.33
CA GLU A 218 18.35 -17.81 16.78
C GLU A 218 19.75 -18.29 17.20
#